data_AF-A0A2Z4FQ99-F1
#
_entry.id   AF-A0A2Z4FQ99-F1
#
_cell.length_a   1.000
_cell.length_b   1.000
_cell.length_c   1.000
_cell.angle_alpha   90.00
_cell.angle_beta   90.00
_cell.angle_gamma   90.00
#
_symmetry.space_group_name_H-M   'P 1'
#
loop_
_entity.id
_entity.type
_entity.pdbx_description
1 polymer ?
#
loop_
_entity_poly.entity_id
_entity_poly.type
_entity_poly.pdbx_seq_one_letter_code
_entity_poly.pdbx_strand_id
1 'polypeptide(L)'
;MRLSRLRSKFARTPIGQKTIRARRHLYEILGNPKYSRPALNELDRKLEHYLPYHNCVFIEVGGNNGYTQSNTYYFERFKGWQGILVEPIPELYAKCRKERKKSEVFSYALVSKDYDAPTVTMTFSNLMSLVDGARKSPEADKSHIERGAEIQNISTYKVEVPARTLSEVIDETNFTAIDLLSLDVEGYELQVLKGLDFSRHAPKYMLIEATFRDEIEDYILDRYECVELLSHHDVLYRRR
;
A
#
# COMPACT_ATOMS: atom_id res chain seq x y z
N MET A 1 -23.31 -11.29 -13.84
CA MET A 1 -23.15 -9.84 -13.57
C MET A 1 -21.94 -9.46 -12.68
N ARG A 2 -20.99 -10.38 -12.37
CA ARG A 2 -19.84 -10.12 -11.45
C ARG A 2 -18.49 -9.79 -12.13
N LEU A 3 -18.29 -10.16 -13.40
CA LEU A 3 -17.01 -9.93 -14.11
C LEU A 3 -16.82 -8.49 -14.64
N SER A 4 -17.90 -7.76 -14.92
CA SER A 4 -17.81 -6.40 -15.51
C SER A 4 -17.29 -5.34 -14.52
N ARG A 5 -17.60 -5.47 -13.22
CA ARG A 5 -17.10 -4.57 -12.17
C ARG A 5 -15.63 -4.84 -11.80
N LEU A 6 -15.13 -6.07 -11.99
CA LEU A 6 -13.70 -6.35 -11.81
C LEU A 6 -12.87 -5.85 -12.99
N ARG A 7 -13.33 -5.97 -14.23
CA ARG A 7 -12.59 -5.42 -15.39
C ARG A 7 -12.33 -3.91 -15.30
N SER A 8 -13.24 -3.13 -14.70
CA SER A 8 -13.02 -1.69 -14.50
C SER A 8 -11.96 -1.35 -13.45
N LYS A 9 -11.59 -2.29 -12.55
CA LYS A 9 -10.52 -2.12 -11.57
C LYS A 9 -9.12 -2.21 -12.19
N PHE A 10 -8.97 -2.87 -13.34
CA PHE A 10 -7.67 -3.44 -13.72
C PHE A 10 -7.18 -3.14 -15.14
N ALA A 11 -8.03 -2.71 -16.07
CA ALA A 11 -7.61 -2.52 -17.46
C ALA A 11 -7.80 -1.07 -17.95
N ARG A 12 -6.69 -0.37 -18.20
CA ARG A 12 -6.65 0.81 -19.09
C ARG A 12 -5.47 0.71 -20.02
N THR A 13 -5.71 0.96 -21.32
CA THR A 13 -4.68 0.93 -22.36
C THR A 13 -3.58 1.97 -22.11
N PRO A 14 -2.33 1.75 -22.57
CA PRO A 14 -1.21 2.69 -22.37
C PRO A 14 -1.48 4.12 -22.88
N ILE A 15 -2.22 4.24 -23.98
CA ILE A 15 -2.63 5.54 -24.57
C ILE A 15 -3.63 6.26 -23.66
N GLY A 16 -4.57 5.51 -23.07
CA GLY A 16 -5.49 6.03 -22.06
C GLY A 16 -4.76 6.53 -20.82
N GLN A 17 -3.76 5.79 -20.34
CA GLN A 17 -2.98 6.15 -19.15
C GLN A 17 -2.19 7.46 -19.33
N LYS A 18 -1.53 7.68 -20.47
CA LYS A 18 -0.83 8.94 -20.76
C LYS A 18 -1.79 10.14 -20.80
N THR A 19 -2.95 9.96 -21.43
CA THR A 19 -3.97 11.01 -21.54
C THR A 19 -4.57 11.36 -20.17
N ILE A 20 -4.81 10.35 -19.34
CA ILE A 20 -5.31 10.54 -17.97
C ILE A 20 -4.25 11.23 -17.10
N ARG A 21 -2.99 10.84 -17.20
CA ARG A 21 -1.90 11.48 -16.46
C ARG A 21 -1.77 12.96 -16.80
N ALA A 22 -1.82 13.31 -18.10
CA ALA A 22 -1.79 14.70 -18.55
C ALA A 22 -3.01 15.49 -18.02
N ARG A 23 -4.22 14.93 -18.12
CA ARG A 23 -5.44 15.54 -17.57
C ARG A 23 -5.36 15.72 -16.06
N ARG A 24 -4.86 14.72 -15.33
CA ARG A 24 -4.66 14.80 -13.88
C ARG A 24 -3.70 15.93 -13.52
N HIS A 25 -2.54 16.02 -14.16
CA HIS A 25 -1.60 17.11 -13.87
C HIS A 25 -2.20 18.49 -14.14
N LEU A 26 -2.96 18.65 -15.24
CA LEU A 26 -3.65 19.91 -15.52
C LEU A 26 -4.64 20.27 -14.39
N TYR A 27 -5.45 19.31 -13.94
CA TYR A 27 -6.40 19.53 -12.84
C TYR A 27 -5.68 19.82 -11.52
N GLU A 28 -4.57 19.15 -11.25
CA GLU A 28 -3.72 19.41 -10.07
C GLU A 28 -3.16 20.85 -10.09
N ILE A 29 -2.70 21.34 -11.24
CA ILE A 29 -2.23 22.74 -11.40
C ILE A 29 -3.37 23.73 -11.12
N LEU A 30 -4.60 23.39 -11.52
CA LEU A 30 -5.79 24.19 -11.27
C LEU A 30 -6.36 24.03 -9.86
N GLY A 31 -5.68 23.29 -8.96
CA GLY A 31 -6.16 23.07 -7.59
C GLY A 31 -7.39 22.16 -7.50
N ASN A 32 -7.68 21.36 -8.53
CA ASN A 32 -8.85 20.49 -8.58
C ASN A 32 -8.47 19.01 -8.33
N PRO A 33 -8.95 18.39 -7.24
CA PRO A 33 -8.55 17.03 -6.88
C PRO A 33 -9.31 15.91 -7.61
N LYS A 34 -10.14 16.22 -8.63
CA LYS A 34 -11.01 15.27 -9.34
C LYS A 34 -10.31 13.98 -9.78
N TYR A 35 -9.05 14.05 -10.19
CA TYR A 35 -8.26 12.91 -10.65
C TYR A 35 -7.10 12.56 -9.71
N SER A 36 -7.09 13.08 -8.49
CA SER A 36 -6.02 12.84 -7.51
C SER A 36 -6.54 12.10 -6.29
N ARG A 37 -7.65 11.38 -6.46
CA ARG A 37 -8.25 10.47 -5.49
C ARG A 37 -8.41 9.07 -6.09
N PRO A 38 -7.31 8.32 -6.21
CA PRO A 38 -7.30 7.05 -6.93
C PRO A 38 -7.66 5.86 -6.04
N ALA A 39 -7.85 6.07 -4.72
CA ALA A 39 -8.07 5.02 -3.75
C ALA A 39 -9.27 4.16 -4.12
N LEU A 40 -9.13 2.85 -3.94
CA LEU A 40 -10.25 1.93 -4.11
C LEU A 40 -11.30 2.18 -3.03
N ASN A 41 -12.59 1.93 -3.34
CA ASN A 41 -13.70 2.06 -2.39
C ASN A 41 -13.80 3.45 -1.71
N GLU A 42 -13.23 4.48 -2.35
CA GLU A 42 -13.15 5.86 -1.84
C GLU A 42 -12.47 5.95 -0.47
N LEU A 43 -11.48 5.06 -0.21
CA LEU A 43 -10.76 5.03 1.06
C LEU A 43 -10.07 6.36 1.38
N ASP A 44 -9.52 7.06 0.39
CA ASP A 44 -8.95 8.40 0.58
C ASP A 44 -9.97 9.43 1.10
N ARG A 45 -11.24 9.36 0.67
CA ARG A 45 -12.33 10.22 1.18
C ARG A 45 -12.71 9.85 2.60
N LYS A 46 -12.83 8.55 2.87
CA LYS A 46 -13.17 8.04 4.19
C LYS A 46 -12.08 8.38 5.21
N LEU A 47 -10.81 8.18 4.84
CA LEU A 47 -9.65 8.56 5.65
C LEU A 47 -9.61 10.06 5.94
N GLU A 48 -9.95 10.92 4.97
CA GLU A 48 -9.91 12.36 5.16
C GLU A 48 -10.85 12.85 6.28
N HIS A 49 -11.96 12.14 6.56
CA HIS A 49 -12.82 12.46 7.70
C HIS A 49 -12.09 12.32 9.05
N TYR A 50 -11.17 11.36 9.16
CA TYR A 50 -10.36 11.11 10.37
C TYR A 50 -9.05 11.89 10.38
N LEU A 51 -8.55 12.22 9.18
CA LEU A 51 -7.27 12.85 8.93
C LEU A 51 -7.43 14.14 8.10
N PRO A 52 -8.21 15.14 8.57
CA PRO A 52 -8.44 16.38 7.82
C PRO A 52 -7.20 17.31 7.78
N TYR A 53 -6.12 16.89 8.44
CA TYR A 53 -4.91 17.65 8.72
C TYR A 53 -4.05 17.91 7.48
N HIS A 54 -3.14 18.88 7.61
CA HIS A 54 -2.15 19.24 6.59
C HIS A 54 -0.75 19.02 7.13
N ASN A 55 0.23 18.85 6.25
CA ASN A 55 1.65 18.70 6.59
C ASN A 55 1.94 17.53 7.57
N CYS A 56 1.22 16.43 7.40
CA CYS A 56 1.41 15.18 8.15
C CYS A 56 2.36 14.23 7.42
N VAL A 57 2.70 13.13 8.09
CA VAL A 57 3.54 12.07 7.54
C VAL A 57 2.74 10.78 7.34
N PHE A 58 2.86 10.18 6.16
CA PHE A 58 2.32 8.84 5.91
C PHE A 58 3.42 7.83 5.59
N ILE A 59 3.09 6.55 5.79
CA ILE A 59 3.78 5.41 5.21
C ILE A 59 2.74 4.64 4.38
N GLU A 60 3.09 4.29 3.15
CA GLU A 60 2.28 3.41 2.29
C GLU A 60 3.10 2.19 1.89
N VAL A 61 2.73 1.03 2.44
CA VAL A 61 3.30 -0.27 2.11
C VAL A 61 2.37 -0.94 1.11
N GLY A 62 2.93 -1.38 -0.04
CA GLY A 62 2.13 -1.76 -1.20
C GLY A 62 1.98 -0.62 -2.22
N GLY A 63 3.03 0.20 -2.40
CA GLY A 63 2.95 1.44 -3.17
C GLY A 63 2.67 1.27 -4.67
N ASN A 64 2.83 0.07 -5.24
CA ASN A 64 2.61 -0.27 -6.64
C ASN A 64 3.27 0.76 -7.59
N ASN A 65 2.51 1.41 -8.46
CA ASN A 65 3.04 2.40 -9.40
C ASN A 65 3.05 3.84 -8.83
N GLY A 66 2.77 3.99 -7.53
CA GLY A 66 2.69 5.27 -6.82
C GLY A 66 1.42 6.08 -7.08
N TYR A 67 0.40 5.50 -7.72
CA TYR A 67 -0.86 6.22 -7.96
C TYR A 67 -2.09 5.30 -7.99
N THR A 68 -2.08 4.24 -8.79
CA THR A 68 -3.25 3.36 -8.95
C THR A 68 -3.63 2.75 -7.61
N GLN A 69 -4.86 3.02 -7.15
CA GLN A 69 -5.41 2.56 -5.86
C GLN A 69 -4.68 3.11 -4.62
N SER A 70 -3.77 4.07 -4.75
CA SER A 70 -3.08 4.64 -3.60
C SER A 70 -4.02 5.37 -2.65
N ASN A 71 -3.92 5.04 -1.36
CA ASN A 71 -4.69 5.68 -0.29
C ASN A 71 -4.11 7.04 0.12
N THR A 72 -2.82 7.28 -0.18
CA THR A 72 -2.09 8.46 0.29
C THR A 72 -1.84 9.51 -0.80
N TYR A 73 -2.14 9.20 -2.07
CA TYR A 73 -1.85 10.10 -3.19
C TYR A 73 -2.51 11.47 -3.02
N TYR A 74 -3.79 11.49 -2.65
CA TYR A 74 -4.53 12.73 -2.39
C TYR A 74 -3.87 13.60 -1.32
N PHE A 75 -3.47 12.99 -0.20
CA PHE A 75 -2.91 13.68 0.95
C PHE A 75 -1.56 14.34 0.60
N GLU A 76 -0.66 13.64 -0.08
CA GLU A 76 0.60 14.24 -0.54
C GLU A 76 0.34 15.40 -1.51
N ARG A 77 -0.59 15.22 -2.45
CA ARG A 77 -0.78 16.19 -3.54
C ARG A 77 -1.53 17.45 -3.11
N PHE A 78 -2.48 17.33 -2.19
CA PHE A 78 -3.40 18.43 -1.84
C PHE A 78 -3.38 18.85 -0.37
N LYS A 79 -2.84 18.02 0.53
CA LYS A 79 -2.75 18.34 1.97
C LYS A 79 -1.33 18.67 2.41
N GLY A 80 -0.36 18.64 1.50
CA GLY A 80 1.05 18.90 1.80
C GLY A 80 1.72 17.80 2.62
N TRP A 81 1.14 16.61 2.66
CA TRP A 81 1.74 15.49 3.39
C TRP A 81 3.03 15.05 2.70
N GLN A 82 3.95 14.52 3.48
CA GLN A 82 5.16 13.85 3.01
C GLN A 82 5.11 12.38 3.47
N GLY A 83 5.90 11.51 2.86
CA GLY A 83 5.86 10.14 3.32
C GLY A 83 6.88 9.21 2.72
N ILE A 84 6.73 7.97 3.15
CA ILE A 84 7.51 6.81 2.74
C ILE A 84 6.59 5.92 1.91
N LEU A 85 7.05 5.46 0.76
CA LEU A 85 6.41 4.37 0.02
C LEU A 85 7.37 3.18 -0.06
N VAL A 86 6.82 1.98 0.15
CA VAL A 86 7.58 0.73 0.00
C VAL A 86 6.92 -0.11 -1.08
N GLU A 87 7.71 -0.44 -2.11
CA GLU A 87 7.30 -1.29 -3.23
C GLU A 87 8.49 -2.16 -3.67
N PRO A 88 8.47 -3.48 -3.42
CA PRO A 88 9.59 -4.37 -3.73
C PRO A 88 9.75 -4.70 -5.21
N ILE A 89 8.67 -4.71 -6.01
CA ILE A 89 8.74 -5.15 -7.41
C ILE A 89 9.48 -4.10 -8.24
N PRO A 90 10.62 -4.43 -8.89
CA PRO A 90 11.51 -3.43 -9.49
C PRO A 90 10.86 -2.47 -10.50
N GLU A 91 9.99 -2.97 -11.38
CA GLU A 91 9.30 -2.14 -12.38
C GLU A 91 8.15 -1.32 -11.79
N LEU A 92 7.56 -1.74 -10.68
CA LEU A 92 6.55 -0.96 -9.95
C LEU A 92 7.23 0.12 -9.14
N TYR A 93 8.29 -0.24 -8.41
CA TYR A 93 9.19 0.69 -7.72
C TYR A 93 9.67 1.82 -8.64
N ALA A 94 10.18 1.49 -9.83
CA ALA A 94 10.66 2.48 -10.80
C ALA A 94 9.55 3.45 -11.24
N LYS A 95 8.30 2.97 -11.38
CA LYS A 95 7.14 3.81 -11.69
C LYS A 95 6.76 4.67 -10.48
N CYS A 96 6.72 4.07 -9.29
CA CYS A 96 6.40 4.73 -8.02
C CYS A 96 7.33 5.91 -7.76
N ARG A 97 8.66 5.72 -7.86
CA ARG A 97 9.65 6.79 -7.70
C ARG A 97 9.49 7.93 -8.70
N LYS A 98 9.11 7.62 -9.94
CA LYS A 98 8.83 8.64 -10.97
C LYS A 98 7.54 9.42 -10.67
N GLU A 99 6.58 8.77 -10.02
CA GLU A 99 5.27 9.29 -9.71
C GLU A 99 5.27 10.14 -8.43
N ARG A 100 5.98 9.68 -7.40
CA ARG A 100 5.98 10.20 -6.02
C ARG A 100 7.27 10.93 -5.67
N LYS A 101 7.61 11.95 -6.48
CA LYS A 101 8.86 12.72 -6.34
C LYS A 101 9.05 13.45 -5.00
N LYS A 102 7.98 13.63 -4.22
CA LYS A 102 8.01 14.32 -2.92
C LYS A 102 8.16 13.35 -1.74
N SER A 103 8.05 12.05 -2.00
CA SER A 103 8.16 11.00 -0.99
C SER A 103 9.42 10.19 -1.20
N GLU A 104 9.90 9.60 -0.12
CA GLU A 104 10.99 8.63 -0.15
C GLU A 104 10.42 7.28 -0.57
N VAL A 105 11.02 6.63 -1.58
CA VAL A 105 10.51 5.36 -2.12
C VAL A 105 11.58 4.30 -1.99
N PHE A 106 11.24 3.19 -1.34
CA PHE A 106 12.13 2.07 -1.04
C PHE A 106 11.71 0.79 -1.78
N SER A 107 12.69 -0.03 -2.13
CA SER A 107 12.53 -1.27 -2.92
C SER A 107 12.83 -2.51 -2.08
N TYR A 108 12.08 -2.69 -1.00
CA TYR A 108 12.26 -3.80 -0.06
C TYR A 108 10.97 -4.56 0.17
N ALA A 109 11.05 -5.88 0.35
CA ALA A 109 9.98 -6.64 0.97
C ALA A 109 10.07 -6.44 2.48
N LEU A 110 8.97 -6.00 3.10
CA LEU A 110 8.94 -5.78 4.54
C LEU A 110 8.70 -7.09 5.28
N VAL A 111 9.57 -7.38 6.24
CA VAL A 111 9.58 -8.65 7.00
C VAL A 111 9.54 -8.42 8.51
N SER A 112 9.29 -9.49 9.26
CA SER A 112 9.36 -9.48 10.72
C SER A 112 10.79 -9.33 11.23
N LYS A 113 10.93 -8.94 12.49
CA LYS A 113 12.24 -8.76 13.14
C LYS A 113 13.08 -10.05 13.23
N ASP A 114 12.42 -11.20 13.26
CA ASP A 114 13.04 -12.54 13.35
C ASP A 114 13.29 -13.19 11.98
N TYR A 115 13.02 -12.50 10.87
CA TYR A 115 13.35 -12.96 9.53
C TYR A 115 14.87 -12.93 9.32
N ASP A 116 15.45 -14.06 8.88
CA ASP A 116 16.90 -14.29 8.87
C ASP A 116 17.52 -14.30 7.47
N ALA A 117 16.72 -14.31 6.41
CA ALA A 117 17.20 -14.31 5.04
C ALA A 117 17.40 -12.88 4.49
N PRO A 118 18.37 -12.67 3.59
CA PRO A 118 18.61 -11.35 2.98
C PRO A 118 17.58 -10.97 1.92
N THR A 119 16.83 -11.95 1.39
CA THR A 119 15.84 -11.76 0.33
C THR A 119 14.54 -12.49 0.64
N VAL A 120 13.49 -12.08 -0.06
CA VAL A 120 12.16 -12.71 -0.08
C VAL A 120 11.81 -13.04 -1.53
N THR A 121 11.28 -14.24 -1.76
CA THR A 121 10.68 -14.60 -3.05
C THR A 121 9.28 -13.98 -3.15
N MET A 122 9.04 -13.24 -4.22
CA MET A 122 7.72 -12.71 -4.55
C MET A 122 7.27 -13.17 -5.93
N THR A 123 5.95 -13.29 -6.10
CA THR A 123 5.33 -13.53 -7.40
C THR A 123 4.64 -12.25 -7.88
N PHE A 124 5.10 -11.70 -9.01
CA PHE A 124 4.52 -10.52 -9.63
C PHE A 124 3.14 -10.82 -10.23
N SER A 125 2.15 -10.00 -9.87
CA SER A 125 0.84 -9.90 -10.52
C SER A 125 0.27 -8.47 -10.41
N ASN A 126 1.12 -7.46 -10.63
CA ASN A 126 0.80 -6.04 -10.50
C ASN A 126 0.14 -5.72 -9.14
N LEU A 127 -1.13 -5.31 -9.10
CA LEU A 127 -1.87 -5.00 -7.87
C LEU A 127 -2.08 -6.19 -6.92
N MET A 128 -1.86 -7.41 -7.42
CA MET A 128 -2.09 -8.67 -6.70
C MET A 128 -0.77 -9.44 -6.51
N SER A 129 0.36 -8.71 -6.48
CA SER A 129 1.68 -9.31 -6.23
C SER A 129 1.79 -9.68 -4.76
N LEU A 130 2.38 -10.83 -4.44
CA LEU A 130 2.50 -11.32 -3.07
C LEU A 130 3.86 -11.95 -2.78
N VAL A 131 4.18 -12.03 -1.50
CA VAL A 131 5.27 -12.86 -0.96
C VAL A 131 4.85 -14.32 -1.01
N ASP A 132 5.72 -15.22 -1.50
CA ASP A 132 5.43 -16.65 -1.51
C ASP A 132 5.13 -17.15 -0.08
N GLY A 133 4.00 -17.84 0.10
CA GLY A 133 3.49 -18.30 1.38
C GLY A 133 2.58 -17.30 2.10
N ALA A 134 2.37 -16.09 1.57
CA ALA A 134 1.59 -15.05 2.23
C ALA A 134 0.15 -15.47 2.51
N ARG A 135 -0.49 -16.29 1.65
CA ARG A 135 -1.90 -16.68 1.83
C ARG A 135 -2.09 -18.04 2.49
N LYS A 136 -1.15 -18.46 3.35
CA LYS A 136 -1.20 -19.67 4.20
C LYS A 136 -1.17 -21.02 3.48
N SER A 137 -1.27 -21.06 2.16
CA SER A 137 -1.10 -22.29 1.37
C SER A 137 -0.63 -21.99 -0.05
N PRO A 138 0.17 -22.87 -0.66
CA PRO A 138 0.58 -22.73 -2.07
C PRO A 138 -0.61 -22.62 -3.04
N GLU A 139 -1.72 -23.31 -2.75
CA GLU A 139 -2.93 -23.28 -3.58
C GLU A 139 -3.64 -21.92 -3.51
N ALA A 140 -3.70 -21.30 -2.32
CA ALA A 140 -4.29 -19.98 -2.14
C ALA A 140 -3.46 -18.88 -2.82
N ASP A 141 -2.13 -18.94 -2.71
CA ASP A 141 -1.23 -18.03 -3.42
C ASP A 141 -1.43 -18.16 -4.93
N LYS A 142 -1.38 -19.39 -5.45
CA LYS A 142 -1.56 -19.67 -6.87
C LYS A 142 -2.90 -19.16 -7.38
N SER A 143 -4.00 -19.44 -6.68
CA SER A 143 -5.34 -19.00 -7.08
C SER A 143 -5.44 -17.48 -7.11
N HIS A 144 -4.84 -16.79 -6.14
CA HIS A 144 -4.79 -15.33 -6.09
C HIS A 144 -4.01 -14.75 -7.29
N ILE A 145 -2.81 -15.27 -7.55
CA ILE A 145 -1.95 -14.85 -8.67
C ILE A 145 -2.63 -15.08 -10.02
N GLU A 146 -3.21 -16.27 -10.26
CA GLU A 146 -3.89 -16.62 -11.51
C GLU A 146 -5.09 -15.71 -11.78
N ARG A 147 -5.88 -15.44 -10.75
CA ARG A 147 -7.01 -14.50 -10.83
C ARG A 147 -6.52 -13.09 -11.16
N GLY A 148 -5.45 -12.64 -10.52
CA GLY A 148 -4.85 -11.33 -10.80
C GLY A 148 -4.35 -11.22 -12.24
N ALA A 149 -3.68 -12.27 -12.73
CA ALA A 149 -3.18 -12.36 -14.10
C ALA A 149 -4.32 -12.31 -15.13
N GLU A 150 -5.40 -13.07 -14.90
CA GLU A 150 -6.57 -13.12 -15.78
C GLU A 150 -7.28 -11.76 -15.87
N ILE A 151 -7.56 -11.14 -14.73
CA ILE A 151 -8.33 -9.89 -14.69
C ILE A 151 -7.53 -8.71 -15.27
N GLN A 152 -6.22 -8.71 -15.06
CA GLN A 152 -5.31 -7.67 -15.54
C GLN A 152 -4.78 -7.93 -16.95
N ASN A 153 -4.94 -9.16 -17.46
CA ASN A 153 -4.40 -9.64 -18.72
C ASN A 153 -2.88 -9.40 -18.81
N ILE A 154 -2.15 -9.92 -17.82
CA ILE A 154 -0.70 -9.81 -17.69
C ILE A 154 -0.06 -11.19 -17.51
N SER A 155 1.23 -11.27 -17.80
CA SER A 155 2.06 -12.41 -17.40
C SER A 155 2.59 -12.21 -15.97
N THR A 156 2.82 -13.31 -15.28
CA THR A 156 3.37 -13.33 -13.92
C THR A 156 4.78 -13.92 -13.94
N TYR A 157 5.61 -13.56 -12.98
CA TYR A 157 6.96 -14.11 -12.83
C TYR A 157 7.39 -14.04 -11.36
N LYS A 158 8.39 -14.85 -10.98
CA LYS A 158 8.99 -14.80 -9.64
C LYS A 158 10.20 -13.89 -9.60
N VAL A 159 10.40 -13.20 -8.49
CA VAL A 159 11.51 -12.29 -8.26
C VAL A 159 12.01 -12.40 -6.82
N GLU A 160 13.33 -12.40 -6.66
CA GLU A 160 13.97 -12.22 -5.35
C GLU A 160 14.16 -10.73 -5.08
N VAL A 161 13.68 -10.26 -3.93
CA VAL A 161 13.79 -8.84 -3.53
C VAL A 161 14.45 -8.74 -2.17
N PRO A 162 15.22 -7.67 -1.88
CA PRO A 162 15.88 -7.54 -0.59
C PRO A 162 14.86 -7.39 0.55
N ALA A 163 15.18 -8.00 1.70
CA ALA A 163 14.36 -7.97 2.89
C ALA A 163 14.81 -6.86 3.86
N ARG A 164 13.84 -6.14 4.43
CA ARG A 164 14.04 -5.16 5.52
C ARG A 164 12.85 -5.17 6.47
N THR A 165 13.07 -4.82 7.72
CA THR A 165 11.98 -4.51 8.64
C THR A 165 11.43 -3.11 8.34
N LEU A 166 10.16 -2.86 8.69
CA LEU A 166 9.59 -1.51 8.53
C LEU A 166 10.35 -0.47 9.35
N SER A 167 10.87 -0.85 10.53
CA SER A 167 11.61 0.07 11.39
C SER A 167 12.94 0.50 10.77
N GLU A 168 13.68 -0.42 10.14
CA GLU A 168 14.91 -0.09 9.41
C GLU A 168 14.64 0.92 8.29
N VAL A 169 13.54 0.74 7.55
CA VAL A 169 13.15 1.70 6.50
C VAL A 169 12.83 3.07 7.08
N ILE A 170 12.12 3.14 8.20
CA ILE A 170 11.81 4.43 8.85
C ILE A 170 13.09 5.10 9.37
N ASP A 171 14.02 4.31 9.91
CA ASP A 171 15.31 4.76 10.44
C ASP A 171 16.26 5.33 9.36
N GLU A 172 16.05 4.99 8.09
CA GLU A 172 16.76 5.59 6.95
C GLU A 172 16.26 7.02 6.61
N THR A 173 15.14 7.45 7.21
CA THR A 173 14.51 8.76 6.95
C THR A 173 14.66 9.71 8.13
N ASN A 174 14.27 10.98 7.92
CA ASN A 174 14.20 11.98 9.00
C ASN A 174 12.81 12.08 9.66
N PHE A 175 11.89 11.16 9.35
CA PHE A 175 10.54 11.21 9.90
C PHE A 175 10.49 10.63 11.31
N THR A 176 10.02 11.43 12.26
CA THR A 176 9.96 11.06 13.69
C THR A 176 8.54 10.81 14.20
N ALA A 177 7.53 11.29 13.48
CA ALA A 177 6.12 11.07 13.79
C ALA A 177 5.42 10.57 12.53
N ILE A 178 4.56 9.55 12.68
CA ILE A 178 3.82 8.94 11.59
C ILE A 178 2.32 9.09 11.89
N ASP A 179 1.62 9.84 11.05
CA ASP A 179 0.19 10.08 11.21
C ASP A 179 -0.66 8.93 10.67
N LEU A 180 -0.21 8.32 9.56
CA LEU A 180 -0.91 7.22 8.90
C LEU A 180 0.07 6.16 8.40
N LEU A 181 -0.18 4.90 8.74
CA LEU A 181 0.32 3.75 8.01
C LEU A 181 -0.81 3.17 7.17
N SER A 182 -0.68 3.19 5.84
CA SER A 182 -1.51 2.42 4.91
C SER A 182 -0.77 1.12 4.58
N LEU A 183 -1.35 -0.03 4.91
CA LEU A 183 -0.73 -1.35 4.79
C LEU A 183 -1.60 -2.29 3.97
N ASP A 184 -1.11 -2.64 2.79
CA ASP A 184 -1.74 -3.56 1.84
C ASP A 184 -0.63 -4.38 1.17
N VAL A 185 -0.46 -5.63 1.61
CA VAL A 185 0.61 -6.54 1.13
C VAL A 185 0.07 -7.95 0.89
N GLU A 186 -1.20 -8.04 0.52
CA GLU A 186 -1.86 -9.24 0.02
C GLU A 186 -1.78 -10.47 0.95
N GLY A 187 -1.81 -10.26 2.27
CA GLY A 187 -1.80 -11.32 3.28
C GLY A 187 -0.56 -11.34 4.17
N TYR A 188 0.46 -10.54 3.86
CA TYR A 188 1.72 -10.49 4.62
C TYR A 188 1.71 -9.42 5.75
N GLU A 189 0.55 -8.83 6.06
CA GLU A 189 0.44 -7.63 6.90
C GLU A 189 1.00 -7.85 8.31
N LEU A 190 0.71 -9.00 8.93
CA LEU A 190 1.20 -9.33 10.26
C LEU A 190 2.73 -9.36 10.33
N GLN A 191 3.40 -9.85 9.29
CA GLN A 191 4.86 -9.92 9.27
C GLN A 191 5.47 -8.52 9.17
N VAL A 192 4.86 -7.63 8.37
CA VAL A 192 5.24 -6.22 8.33
C VAL A 192 5.08 -5.56 9.69
N LEU A 193 3.96 -5.80 10.38
CA LEU A 193 3.72 -5.27 11.74
C LEU A 193 4.72 -5.82 12.77
N LYS A 194 5.12 -7.09 12.66
CA LYS A 194 6.19 -7.68 13.49
C LYS A 194 7.57 -7.09 13.22
N GLY A 195 7.77 -6.42 12.09
CA GLY A 195 8.96 -5.63 11.76
C GLY A 195 8.90 -4.18 12.27
N LEU A 196 7.82 -3.78 12.94
CA LEU A 196 7.62 -2.43 13.44
C LEU A 196 7.87 -2.34 14.94
N ASP A 197 8.81 -1.49 15.34
CA ASP A 197 9.04 -1.12 16.73
C ASP A 197 8.06 -0.02 17.14
N PHE A 198 6.93 -0.44 17.73
CA PHE A 198 5.89 0.47 18.21
C PHE A 198 6.38 1.44 19.30
N SER A 199 7.49 1.18 19.99
CA SER A 199 8.01 2.12 20.98
C SER A 199 8.63 3.36 20.35
N ARG A 200 9.12 3.24 19.10
CA ARG A 200 9.82 4.30 18.36
C ARG A 200 8.99 4.87 17.21
N HIS A 201 8.25 4.00 16.52
CA HIS A 201 7.66 4.32 15.22
C HIS A 201 6.15 4.10 15.17
N ALA A 202 5.46 3.96 16.31
CA ALA A 202 4.01 3.70 16.32
C ALA A 202 3.22 4.77 15.56
N PRO A 203 2.53 4.40 14.45
CA PRO A 203 1.65 5.29 13.72
C PRO A 203 0.47 5.74 14.58
N LYS A 204 -0.03 6.96 14.36
CA LYS A 204 -1.26 7.44 15.01
C LYS A 204 -2.50 6.67 14.52
N TYR A 205 -2.58 6.46 13.21
CA TYR A 205 -3.60 5.65 12.56
C TYR A 205 -2.96 4.57 11.68
N MET A 206 -3.63 3.43 11.57
CA MET A 206 -3.29 2.38 10.62
C MET A 206 -4.53 2.02 9.81
N LEU A 207 -4.44 2.15 8.47
CA LEU A 207 -5.39 1.54 7.55
C LEU A 207 -4.78 0.24 7.05
N ILE A 208 -5.39 -0.89 7.38
CA ILE A 208 -4.84 -2.22 7.05
C ILE A 208 -5.87 -2.96 6.19
N GLU A 209 -5.44 -3.46 5.02
CA GLU A 209 -6.20 -4.47 4.29
C GLU A 209 -6.05 -5.82 5.03
N ALA A 210 -6.94 -6.08 5.98
CA ALA A 210 -6.81 -7.15 6.95
C ALA A 210 -7.25 -8.51 6.36
N THR A 211 -6.44 -9.08 5.47
CA THR A 211 -6.67 -10.42 4.88
C THR A 211 -6.81 -11.50 5.97
N PHE A 212 -5.99 -11.44 7.03
CA PHE A 212 -6.05 -12.32 8.19
C PHE A 212 -6.30 -11.52 9.47
N ARG A 213 -7.49 -10.91 9.55
CA ARG A 213 -7.85 -9.94 10.58
C ARG A 213 -7.61 -10.41 12.01
N ASP A 214 -8.04 -11.62 12.37
CA ASP A 214 -7.95 -12.11 13.75
C ASP A 214 -6.51 -12.09 14.26
N GLU A 215 -5.54 -12.55 13.46
CA GLU A 215 -4.12 -12.56 13.84
C GLU A 215 -3.51 -11.16 13.92
N ILE A 216 -3.98 -10.24 13.07
CA ILE A 216 -3.56 -8.83 13.11
C ILE A 216 -4.08 -8.18 14.39
N GLU A 217 -5.37 -8.37 14.70
CA GLU A 217 -6.02 -7.79 15.87
C GLU A 217 -5.47 -8.36 17.18
N ASP A 218 -5.22 -9.68 17.25
CA ASP A 218 -4.53 -10.33 18.37
C ASP A 218 -3.16 -9.70 18.66
N TYR A 219 -2.49 -9.19 17.61
CA TYR A 219 -1.17 -8.58 17.74
C TYR A 219 -1.19 -7.09 18.13
N ILE A 220 -2.21 -6.33 17.72
CA ILE A 220 -2.20 -4.85 17.84
C ILE A 220 -3.21 -4.26 18.84
N LEU A 221 -4.26 -5.01 19.25
CA LEU A 221 -5.37 -4.42 20.02
C LEU A 221 -5.03 -4.00 21.46
N ASP A 222 -3.87 -4.43 21.97
CA ASP A 222 -3.30 -3.93 23.23
C ASP A 222 -2.83 -2.47 23.12
N ARG A 223 -2.47 -2.01 21.92
CA ARG A 223 -1.93 -0.68 21.62
C ARG A 223 -2.86 0.17 20.75
N TYR A 224 -3.78 -0.47 20.02
CA TYR A 224 -4.69 0.16 19.08
C TYR A 224 -6.14 -0.22 19.38
N GLU A 225 -7.07 0.62 18.94
CA GLU A 225 -8.49 0.33 18.90
C GLU A 225 -8.98 0.31 17.45
N CYS A 226 -9.90 -0.60 17.14
CA CYS A 226 -10.62 -0.59 15.86
C CYS A 226 -11.59 0.59 15.83
N VAL A 227 -11.40 1.50 14.86
CA VAL A 227 -12.24 2.68 14.67
C VAL A 227 -13.42 2.36 13.76
N GLU A 228 -13.14 1.84 12.56
CA GLU A 228 -14.17 1.56 11.56
C GLU A 228 -13.69 0.53 10.53
N LEU A 229 -14.61 -0.30 10.06
CA LEU A 229 -14.45 -1.13 8.86
C LEU A 229 -14.80 -0.27 7.63
N LEU A 230 -13.80 0.31 6.96
CA LEU A 230 -14.00 1.25 5.86
C LEU A 230 -14.38 0.56 4.54
N SER A 231 -14.09 -0.73 4.40
CA SER A 231 -14.40 -1.56 3.23
C SER A 231 -14.45 -3.05 3.62
N HIS A 232 -14.57 -3.99 2.68
CA HIS A 232 -14.70 -5.40 3.01
C HIS A 232 -13.49 -5.95 3.80
N HIS A 233 -12.28 -5.51 3.46
CA HIS A 233 -11.04 -5.92 4.13
C HIS A 233 -10.32 -4.76 4.82
N ASP A 234 -10.63 -3.50 4.48
CA ASP A 234 -9.93 -2.34 5.02
C ASP A 234 -10.47 -1.92 6.39
N VAL A 235 -9.63 -2.06 7.42
CA VAL A 235 -9.95 -1.67 8.80
C VAL A 235 -9.07 -0.49 9.20
N LEU A 236 -9.69 0.55 9.77
CA LEU A 236 -8.99 1.68 10.36
C LEU A 236 -8.81 1.45 11.85
N TYR A 237 -7.57 1.53 12.32
CA TYR A 237 -7.19 1.48 13.71
C TYR A 237 -6.60 2.80 14.17
N ARG A 238 -6.78 3.15 15.45
CA ARG A 238 -6.21 4.33 16.09
C ARG A 238 -5.41 3.92 17.32
N ARG A 239 -4.25 4.53 17.53
CA ARG A 239 -3.43 4.29 18.71
C ARG A 239 -4.15 4.75 19.98
N ARG A 240 -4.10 3.94 21.04
CA ARG A 240 -4.65 4.27 22.36
C ARG A 240 -3.88 5.39 23.06
#